data_AF-A0A7C0WLR8-F1
#
_entry.id   AF-A0A7C0WLR8-F1
#
_cell.length_a   1.000
_cell.length_b   1.000
_cell.length_c   1.000
_cell.angle_alpha   90.00
_cell.angle_beta   90.00
_cell.angle_gamma   90.00
#
_symmetry.space_group_name_H-M   'P 1'
#
loop_
_entity.id
_entity.type
_entity.pdbx_description
1 polymer ?
#
loop_
_entity_poly.entity_id
_entity_poly.type
_entity_poly.pdbx_seq_one_letter_code
_entity_poly.pdbx_strand_id
1 'polypeptide(L)'
;MTIFDIARNALLAGLGVQEKVKEFIDELVKKGELNDSQGAKLIKEWTEKADKSTEDLSKTFSDLVTKTLDKMNLPTRDDIEKINKKLNSLSSRIKKLEGSE
;
A
#
# COMPACT_ATOMS: atom_id res chain seq x y z
N MET A 1 12.21 -8.50 11.11
CA MET A 1 11.73 -7.14 10.84
C MET A 1 10.44 -7.30 10.05
N THR A 2 9.28 -6.98 10.64
CA THR A 2 8.01 -7.25 9.95
C THR A 2 7.85 -6.26 8.79
N ILE A 3 7.18 -6.66 7.71
CA ILE A 3 6.88 -5.77 6.56
C ILE A 3 6.11 -4.52 7.04
N PHE A 4 5.31 -4.68 8.10
CA PHE A 4 4.61 -3.59 8.77
C PHE A 4 5.55 -2.53 9.36
N ASP A 5 6.66 -2.93 10.00
CA ASP A 5 7.63 -1.99 10.56
C ASP A 5 8.33 -1.17 9.47
N ILE A 6 8.62 -1.79 8.32
CA ILE A 6 9.25 -1.12 7.17
C ILE A 6 8.29 -0.07 6.59
N ALA A 7 7.01 -0.43 6.40
CA ALA A 7 5.99 0.51 5.92
C ALA A 7 5.77 1.67 6.90
N ARG A 8 5.72 1.39 8.21
CA ARG A 8 5.58 2.41 9.26
C ARG A 8 6.77 3.38 9.26
N ASN A 9 7.99 2.86 9.20
CA ASN A 9 9.19 3.69 9.20
C ASN A 9 9.31 4.53 7.92
N ALA A 10 8.92 3.99 6.77
CA ALA A 10 8.87 4.72 5.51
C ALA A 10 7.86 5.88 5.55
N LEU A 11 6.67 5.65 6.13
CA LEU A 11 5.67 6.71 6.34
C LEU A 11 6.18 7.81 7.26
N LEU A 12 6.78 7.45 8.41
CA LEU A 12 7.34 8.42 9.35
C LEU A 12 8.47 9.24 8.72
N ALA A 13 9.34 8.60 7.93
CA ALA A 13 10.38 9.29 7.18
C ALA A 13 9.78 10.23 6.11
N GLY A 14 8.74 9.81 5.40
CA GLY A 14 8.02 10.64 4.43
C GLY A 14 7.43 11.90 5.04
N LEU A 15 6.77 11.77 6.20
CA LEU A 15 6.24 12.92 6.95
C LEU A 15 7.35 13.87 7.42
N GLY A 16 8.47 13.33 7.93
CA GLY A 16 9.61 14.15 8.36
C GLY A 16 10.27 14.92 7.20
N VAL A 17 10.37 14.30 6.02
CA VAL A 17 10.87 14.97 4.80
C VAL A 17 9.92 16.11 4.38
N GLN A 18 8.61 15.88 4.46
CA GLN A 18 7.62 16.90 4.11
C GLN A 18 7.69 18.12 5.04
N GLU A 19 7.87 17.91 6.34
CA GLU A 19 8.06 18.98 7.33
C GLU A 19 9.34 19.78 7.04
N LYS A 20 10.47 19.08 6.81
CA LYS A 20 11.76 19.69 6.47
C LYS A 20 11.72 20.55 5.21
N VAL A 21 10.98 20.12 4.19
CA VAL A 21 10.82 20.88 2.94
C VAL A 21 10.03 22.16 3.16
N LYS A 22 8.96 22.11 3.98
CA LYS A 22 8.21 23.31 4.36
C LYS A 22 9.08 24.29 5.13
N GLU A 23 9.80 23.82 6.15
CA GLU A 23 10.72 24.66 6.93
C GLU A 23 11.80 25.31 6.05
N PHE A 24 12.40 24.55 5.13
CA PHE A 24 13.42 25.08 4.23
C PHE A 24 12.86 26.17 3.32
N ILE A 25 11.65 26.00 2.77
CA ILE A 25 11.01 27.01 1.94
C ILE A 25 10.64 28.25 2.77
N ASP A 26 10.13 28.07 3.98
CA ASP A 26 9.83 29.19 4.90
C ASP A 26 11.10 29.97 5.29
N GLU A 27 12.24 29.30 5.45
CA GLU A 27 13.52 29.96 5.69
C GLU A 27 13.97 30.82 4.49
N LEU A 28 13.79 30.33 3.26
CA LEU A 28 14.12 31.09 2.05
C LEU A 28 13.22 32.33 1.91
N VAL A 29 11.95 32.21 2.30
CA VAL A 29 11.02 33.35 2.36
C VAL A 29 11.47 34.37 3.41
N LYS A 30 11.83 33.92 4.62
CA LYS A 30 12.34 34.80 5.69
C LYS A 30 13.64 35.50 5.34
N LYS A 31 14.52 34.84 4.58
CA LYS A 31 15.78 35.42 4.08
C LYS A 31 15.56 36.42 2.95
N GLY A 32 14.32 36.55 2.44
CA GLY A 32 13.98 37.42 1.31
C GLY A 32 14.45 36.88 -0.03
N GLU A 33 14.95 35.64 -0.09
CA GLU A 33 15.35 34.96 -1.32
C GLU A 33 14.12 34.51 -2.13
N LEU A 34 12.98 34.34 -1.45
CA LEU A 34 11.67 34.10 -2.04
C LEU A 34 10.64 35.05 -1.44
N ASN A 35 9.61 35.39 -2.22
CA ASN A 35 8.40 36.01 -1.67
C ASN A 35 7.40 34.95 -1.22
N ASP A 36 6.42 35.34 -0.39
CA ASP A 36 5.39 34.44 0.16
C ASP A 36 4.65 33.63 -0.93
N SER A 37 4.39 34.27 -2.08
CA SER A 37 3.69 33.65 -3.21
C SER A 37 4.53 32.55 -3.87
N GLN A 38 5.83 32.77 -4.03
CA GLN A 38 6.77 31.79 -4.58
C GLN A 38 6.97 30.61 -3.62
N GLY A 39 7.09 30.87 -2.32
CA GLY A 39 7.19 29.82 -1.31
C GLY A 39 5.95 28.91 -1.28
N ALA A 40 4.76 29.52 -1.23
CA ALA A 40 3.50 28.77 -1.27
C ALA A 40 3.35 27.94 -2.56
N LYS A 41 3.81 28.48 -3.70
CA LYS A 41 3.79 27.76 -4.98
C LYS A 41 4.72 26.55 -4.98
N LEU A 42 5.93 26.67 -4.43
CA LEU A 42 6.88 25.55 -4.34
C LEU A 42 6.38 24.44 -3.42
N ILE A 43 5.79 24.77 -2.27
CA ILE A 43 5.18 23.78 -1.37
C ILE A 43 4.06 23.03 -2.09
N LYS A 44 3.22 23.77 -2.83
CA LYS A 44 2.11 23.18 -3.58
C LYS A 44 2.60 22.25 -4.69
N GLU A 45 3.56 22.68 -5.50
CA GLU A 45 4.14 21.87 -6.57
C GLU A 45 4.85 20.61 -6.03
N TRP A 46 5.57 20.74 -4.92
CA TRP A 46 6.20 19.60 -4.25
C TRP A 46 5.16 18.59 -3.76
N THR A 47 4.10 19.07 -3.11
CA THR A 47 3.02 18.22 -2.58
C THR A 47 2.28 17.50 -3.72
N GLU A 48 1.88 18.22 -4.77
CA GLU A 48 1.23 17.61 -5.94
C GLU A 48 2.11 16.56 -6.63
N LYS A 49 3.42 16.80 -6.70
CA LYS A 49 4.37 15.84 -7.27
C LYS A 49 4.56 14.62 -6.37
N ALA A 50 4.60 14.82 -5.05
CA ALA A 50 4.70 13.75 -4.06
C ALA A 50 3.44 12.87 -4.07
N ASP A 51 2.25 13.45 -4.15
CA ASP A 51 0.98 12.73 -4.23
C ASP A 51 0.92 11.84 -5.48
N LYS A 52 1.29 12.39 -6.65
CA LYS A 52 1.37 11.62 -7.91
C LYS A 52 2.37 10.47 -7.83
N SER A 53 3.57 10.74 -7.31
CA SER A 53 4.59 9.67 -7.11
C SER A 53 4.12 8.61 -6.13
N THR A 54 3.38 8.98 -5.09
CA THR A 54 2.85 8.04 -4.10
C THR A 54 1.78 7.14 -4.70
N GLU A 55 0.91 7.66 -5.56
CA GLU A 55 -0.11 6.87 -6.25
C GLU A 55 0.52 5.82 -7.18
N ASP A 56 1.50 6.22 -7.99
CA ASP A 56 2.22 5.32 -8.89
C ASP A 56 3.05 4.27 -8.14
N LEU A 57 3.67 4.67 -7.02
CA LEU A 57 4.35 3.75 -6.12
C LEU A 57 3.38 2.76 -5.48
N SER A 58 2.20 3.20 -5.04
CA SER A 58 1.19 2.33 -4.43
C SER A 58 0.69 1.27 -5.42
N LYS A 59 0.47 1.63 -6.69
CA LYS A 59 0.11 0.67 -7.76
C LYS A 59 1.23 -0.33 -7.99
N THR A 60 2.46 0.16 -8.18
CA THR A 60 3.64 -0.70 -8.41
C THR A 60 3.88 -1.63 -7.23
N PHE A 61 3.73 -1.14 -6.00
CA PHE A 61 3.89 -1.92 -4.78
C PHE A 61 2.81 -3.00 -4.66
N SER A 62 1.55 -2.66 -4.93
CA SER A 62 0.44 -3.62 -4.92
C SER A 62 0.65 -4.73 -5.95
N ASP A 63 1.11 -4.38 -7.15
CA ASP A 63 1.46 -5.35 -8.20
C ASP A 63 2.64 -6.23 -7.80
N LEU A 64 3.67 -5.65 -7.18
CA LEU A 64 4.84 -6.39 -6.70
C LEU A 64 4.45 -7.39 -5.61
N VAL A 65 3.64 -6.95 -4.63
CA VAL A 65 3.13 -7.81 -3.55
C VAL A 65 2.28 -8.93 -4.13
N THR A 66 1.35 -8.61 -5.04
CA THR A 66 0.50 -9.61 -5.71
C THR A 66 1.34 -10.64 -6.46
N LYS A 67 2.27 -10.20 -7.31
CA LYS A 67 3.18 -11.10 -8.05
C LYS A 67 4.07 -11.95 -7.13
N THR A 68 4.48 -11.40 -5.99
CA THR A 68 5.30 -12.14 -5.02
C THR A 68 4.47 -13.20 -4.30
N LEU A 69 3.23 -12.87 -3.91
CA LEU A 69 2.28 -13.81 -3.34
C LEU A 69 1.93 -14.93 -4.33
N ASP A 70 1.68 -14.60 -5.59
CA ASP A 70 1.45 -15.56 -6.67
C ASP A 70 2.64 -16.51 -6.86
N LYS A 71 3.87 -15.98 -6.84
CA LYS A 71 5.10 -16.78 -6.97
C LYS A 71 5.38 -17.67 -5.75
N MET A 72 4.89 -17.29 -4.56
CA MET A 72 5.06 -18.09 -3.36
C MET A 72 4.07 -19.26 -3.26
N ASN A 73 3.20 -19.46 -4.29
CA ASN A 73 2.20 -20.52 -4.33
C ASN A 73 1.33 -20.55 -3.04
N LEU A 74 1.12 -19.38 -2.44
CA LEU A 74 0.33 -19.23 -1.23
C LEU A 74 -1.15 -19.28 -1.62
N PRO A 75 -1.93 -20.23 -1.07
CA PRO A 75 -3.36 -20.30 -1.36
C PRO A 75 -4.04 -19.02 -0.87
N THR A 76 -4.77 -18.37 -1.78
CA THR A 76 -5.55 -17.17 -1.44
C THR A 76 -6.77 -17.56 -0.60
N ARG A 77 -7.41 -16.56 0.00
CA ARG A 77 -8.66 -16.78 0.75
C ARG A 77 -9.75 -17.42 -0.14
N ASP A 78 -9.80 -17.02 -1.41
CA ASP A 78 -10.71 -17.58 -2.42
C ASP A 78 -10.41 -19.04 -2.72
N ASP A 79 -9.13 -19.43 -2.74
CA ASP A 79 -8.74 -20.82 -2.97
C ASP A 79 -9.18 -21.71 -1.80
N ILE A 80 -9.04 -21.23 -0.57
CA ILE A 80 -9.53 -21.92 0.63
C ILE A 80 -11.07 -22.05 0.58
N GLU A 81 -11.78 -21.01 0.14
CA GLU A 81 -13.24 -21.06 0.03
C GLU A 81 -13.70 -22.05 -1.06
N LYS A 82 -13.02 -22.10 -2.21
CA LYS A 82 -13.25 -23.10 -3.26
C LYS A 82 -13.02 -24.53 -2.77
N ILE A 83 -11.96 -24.75 -1.99
CA ILE A 83 -11.67 -26.05 -1.38
C ILE A 83 -12.79 -26.43 -0.39
N ASN A 84 -13.22 -25.52 0.47
CA ASN A 84 -14.33 -25.78 1.41
C ASN A 84 -15.64 -26.11 0.69
N LYS A 85 -15.99 -25.39 -0.40
CA LYS A 85 -17.18 -25.72 -1.21
C LYS A 85 -17.09 -27.11 -1.83
N LYS A 86 -15.92 -27.49 -2.37
CA LYS A 86 -15.69 -28.85 -2.89
C LYS A 86 -15.80 -29.90 -1.79
N LEU A 87 -15.22 -29.64 -0.62
CA LEU A 87 -15.25 -30.53 0.54
C LEU A 87 -16.70 -30.76 1.02
N ASN A 88 -17.50 -29.69 1.11
CA ASN A 88 -18.91 -29.77 1.50
C ASN A 88 -19.75 -30.53 0.48
N SER A 89 -19.49 -30.33 -0.82
CA SER A 89 -20.16 -31.07 -1.90
C SER A 89 -19.82 -32.57 -1.85
N LEU A 90 -18.54 -32.92 -1.69
CA LEU A 90 -18.13 -34.31 -1.50
C LEU A 90 -18.74 -34.92 -0.24
N SER A 91 -18.68 -34.21 0.89
CA SER A 91 -19.25 -34.69 2.16
C SER A 91 -20.75 -34.94 2.04
N SER A 92 -21.48 -34.07 1.32
CA SER A 92 -22.92 -34.25 1.07
C SER A 92 -23.20 -35.45 0.16
N ARG A 93 -22.34 -35.73 -0.82
CA ARG A 93 -22.47 -36.91 -1.70
C ARG A 93 -22.18 -38.20 -0.95
N ILE A 94 -21.12 -38.22 -0.13
CA ILE A 94 -20.77 -39.36 0.73
C ILE A 94 -21.92 -39.65 1.69
N LYS A 95 -22.45 -38.64 2.38
CA LYS A 95 -23.57 -38.80 3.32
C LYS A 95 -24.84 -39.35 2.65
N LYS A 96 -25.08 -39.03 1.38
CA LYS A 96 -26.19 -39.60 0.60
C LYS A 96 -25.96 -41.06 0.19
N LEU A 97 -24.71 -41.47 0.01
CA LEU A 97 -24.33 -42.85 -0.33
C LEU A 97 -24.30 -43.73 0.92
N GLU A 98 -23.81 -43.21 2.05
CA GLU A 98 -23.78 -43.91 3.34
C GLU A 98 -25.16 -43.98 4.02
N GLY A 99 -26.07 -43.05 3.72
CA GLY A 99 -27.46 -43.09 4.18
C GLY A 99 -28.42 -43.85 3.25
N SER A 100 -27.90 -44.59 2.28
CA SER A 100 -28.67 -45.43 1.36
C SER A 100 -28.52 -46.94 1.61
N GLU A 101 -28.00 -47.33 2.78
CA GLU A 101 -28.23 -48.63 3.42
C GLU A 101 -29.31 -48.50 4.50
#